data_AF-A0A7X8LPG2-F1
#
_entry.id   AF-A0A7X8LPG2-F1
#
_cell.length_a   1.000
_cell.length_b   1.000
_cell.length_c   1.000
_cell.angle_alpha   90.00
_cell.angle_beta   90.00
_cell.angle_gamma   90.00
#
_symmetry.space_group_name_H-M   'P 1'
#
loop_
_entity.id
_entity.type
_entity.pdbx_description
1 polymer ?
#
loop_
_entity_poly.entity_id
_entity_poly.type
_entity_poly.pdbx_seq_one_letter_code
_entity_poly.pdbx_strand_id
1 'polypeptide(L)'
;MRWLCLLICIALFTFGLGQIKPSVLAAEELQRIILINVEGLNYEAYISTPMHNLRQIAAEGLMDEKCLAIRTDSSEAALASLLTGALPEDHGYYNSESKIQVESLLALLKKHGRTFQLIDGSGGKLQVFNYGQDQYIALPPSSLDQEAFSRLIQNIPEQMPFFSFLYLNDSLEALLALDDNQYYSALMTFDSKLGQLISELKNHNMYQDSLIIITSARSTSPSDYVPMIIRGPGCRSGVKTSSSIVLDTVATICSFMGVNAPASSIGIPIYDAMTVRQEDREYVYVKWTADLKKERILQFTRYYDMQDELYRTIHQMTAIKEERQNIFEFAGEREKIINSLESRINWQRVLGMGIFLLMLAGYLLEYRWLKKKFTLFQ
;
A
#
# COMPACT_ATOMS: atom_id res chain seq x y z
N MET A 1 -45.65 65.46 -32.61
CA MET A 1 -44.57 64.68 -33.28
C MET A 1 -43.25 64.65 -32.51
N ARG A 2 -42.74 65.77 -31.95
CA ARG A 2 -41.48 65.78 -31.19
C ARG A 2 -41.45 64.90 -29.92
N TRP A 3 -42.58 64.69 -29.26
CA TRP A 3 -42.68 63.86 -28.05
C TRP A 3 -42.79 62.35 -28.34
N LEU A 4 -43.21 61.97 -29.56
CA LEU A 4 -43.34 60.57 -29.96
C LEU A 4 -41.98 59.96 -30.29
N CYS A 5 -41.07 60.74 -30.89
CA CYS A 5 -39.70 60.29 -31.15
C CYS A 5 -38.88 60.10 -29.86
N LEU A 6 -39.14 60.90 -28.82
CA LEU A 6 -38.39 60.80 -27.56
C LEU A 6 -38.73 59.51 -26.79
N LEU A 7 -40.00 59.09 -26.82
CA LEU A 7 -40.47 57.83 -26.21
C LEU A 7 -39.96 56.59 -26.95
N ILE A 8 -39.84 56.65 -28.29
CA ILE A 8 -39.30 55.55 -29.09
C ILE A 8 -37.79 55.39 -28.86
N CYS A 9 -37.05 56.49 -28.67
CA CYS A 9 -35.62 56.40 -28.33
C CYS A 9 -35.36 55.86 -26.92
N ILE A 10 -36.23 56.14 -25.94
CA ILE A 10 -36.10 55.58 -24.58
C ILE A 10 -36.48 54.10 -24.56
N ALA A 11 -37.52 53.69 -25.31
CA ALA A 11 -37.91 52.29 -25.44
C ALA A 11 -36.84 51.44 -26.15
N LEU A 12 -36.11 52.01 -27.12
CA LEU A 12 -34.99 51.34 -27.79
C LEU A 12 -33.71 51.30 -26.93
N PHE A 13 -33.53 52.22 -25.98
CA PHE A 13 -32.40 52.17 -25.04
C PHE A 13 -32.62 51.16 -23.91
N THR A 14 -33.87 50.88 -23.53
CA THR A 14 -34.21 49.87 -22.52
C THR A 14 -34.21 48.42 -23.05
N PHE A 15 -34.20 48.22 -24.37
CA PHE A 15 -34.20 46.88 -24.99
C PHE A 15 -32.81 46.40 -25.44
N GLY A 16 -31.78 47.22 -25.27
CA GLY A 16 -30.39 46.94 -25.70
C GLY A 16 -29.44 46.46 -24.61
N LEU A 17 -29.89 46.37 -23.35
CA LEU A 17 -29.16 45.69 -22.28
C LEU A 17 -29.66 44.25 -22.19
N GLY A 18 -29.47 43.50 -23.28
CA GLY A 18 -29.46 42.05 -23.20
C GLY A 18 -28.48 41.69 -22.10
N GLN A 19 -28.99 41.06 -21.05
CA GLN A 19 -28.17 40.49 -20.00
C GLN A 19 -27.18 39.56 -20.67
N ILE A 20 -25.95 40.04 -20.85
CA ILE A 20 -24.80 39.17 -20.96
C ILE A 20 -24.78 38.48 -19.62
N LYS A 21 -25.48 37.33 -19.51
CA LYS A 21 -25.19 36.38 -18.44
C LYS A 21 -23.68 36.21 -18.52
N PRO A 22 -22.91 36.60 -17.49
CA PRO A 22 -21.57 36.10 -17.44
C PRO A 22 -21.75 34.58 -17.48
N SER A 23 -21.20 33.94 -18.51
CA SER A 23 -20.88 32.53 -18.43
C SER A 23 -19.80 32.45 -17.35
N VAL A 24 -20.24 32.53 -16.09
CA VAL A 24 -19.49 32.04 -14.97
C VAL A 24 -19.28 30.59 -15.38
N LEU A 25 -18.04 30.23 -15.74
CA LEU A 25 -17.61 28.86 -15.65
C LEU A 25 -17.80 28.49 -14.18
N ALA A 26 -19.03 28.14 -13.81
CA ALA A 26 -19.27 27.38 -12.60
C ALA A 26 -18.47 26.11 -12.83
N ALA A 27 -17.51 25.83 -11.95
CA ALA A 27 -16.85 24.54 -11.95
C ALA A 27 -17.96 23.48 -12.08
N GLU A 28 -17.87 22.65 -13.13
CA GLU A 28 -18.89 21.63 -13.37
C GLU A 28 -19.07 20.81 -12.08
N GLU A 29 -20.31 20.47 -11.75
CA GLU A 29 -20.59 19.73 -10.53
C GLU A 29 -19.98 18.33 -10.63
N LEU A 30 -19.32 17.86 -9.56
CA LEU A 30 -18.74 16.53 -9.52
C LEU A 30 -19.83 15.46 -9.63
N GLN A 31 -19.96 14.83 -10.79
CA GLN A 31 -20.95 13.79 -11.03
C GLN A 31 -20.40 12.38 -10.82
N ARG A 32 -19.10 12.19 -11.03
CA ARG A 32 -18.48 10.87 -10.86
C ARG A 32 -16.99 10.91 -10.56
N ILE A 33 -16.50 9.82 -10.00
CA ILE A 33 -15.11 9.60 -9.60
C ILE A 33 -14.65 8.27 -10.19
N ILE A 34 -13.51 8.29 -10.87
CA ILE A 34 -12.86 7.12 -11.45
C ILE A 34 -11.47 7.03 -10.82
N LEU A 35 -11.26 6.03 -9.98
CA LEU A 35 -9.96 5.73 -9.37
C LEU A 35 -9.37 4.49 -10.07
N ILE A 36 -8.23 4.67 -10.72
CA ILE A 36 -7.52 3.61 -11.44
C ILE A 36 -6.23 3.29 -10.69
N ASN A 37 -6.14 2.06 -10.18
CA ASN A 37 -4.92 1.51 -9.61
C ASN A 37 -4.19 0.67 -10.67
N VAL A 38 -3.00 1.11 -11.06
CA VAL A 38 -2.13 0.39 -11.99
C VAL A 38 -1.05 -0.33 -11.20
N GLU A 39 -1.31 -1.56 -10.76
CA GLU A 39 -0.36 -2.29 -9.93
C GLU A 39 0.92 -2.58 -10.75
N GLY A 40 2.08 -2.26 -10.16
CA GLY A 40 3.36 -2.34 -10.84
C GLY A 40 3.84 -1.02 -11.43
N LEU A 41 2.98 0.00 -11.58
CA LEU A 41 3.39 1.33 -12.04
C LEU A 41 4.19 2.07 -10.94
N ASN A 42 5.47 2.30 -11.19
CA ASN A 42 6.36 3.07 -10.33
C ASN A 42 6.88 4.35 -11.03
N TYR A 43 7.53 5.23 -10.28
CA TYR A 43 8.12 6.47 -10.79
C TYR A 43 9.09 6.21 -11.96
N GLU A 44 9.97 5.22 -11.85
CA GLU A 44 10.98 4.91 -12.87
C GLU A 44 10.33 4.51 -14.19
N ALA A 45 9.32 3.65 -14.15
CA ALA A 45 8.57 3.23 -15.32
C ALA A 45 7.74 4.38 -15.91
N TYR A 46 7.19 5.25 -15.07
CA TYR A 46 6.53 6.46 -15.52
C TYR A 46 7.45 7.37 -16.32
N ILE A 47 8.71 7.55 -15.92
CA ILE A 47 9.64 8.41 -16.67
C ILE A 47 10.26 7.72 -17.89
N SER A 48 10.42 6.39 -17.88
CA SER A 48 11.07 5.63 -18.95
C SER A 48 10.12 5.20 -20.06
N THR A 49 8.80 5.16 -19.80
CA THR A 49 7.80 4.69 -20.76
C THR A 49 7.07 5.87 -21.43
N PRO A 50 6.86 5.85 -22.76
CA PRO A 50 6.11 6.88 -23.48
C PRO A 50 4.59 6.71 -23.30
N MET A 51 4.10 6.98 -22.10
CA MET A 51 2.65 6.95 -21.78
C MET A 51 2.00 8.31 -22.10
N HIS A 52 1.65 8.51 -23.37
CA HIS A 52 1.20 9.80 -23.89
C HIS A 52 -0.17 10.22 -23.32
N ASN A 53 -1.12 9.29 -23.20
CA ASN A 53 -2.45 9.59 -22.69
C ASN A 53 -2.42 9.93 -21.20
N LEU A 54 -1.64 9.17 -20.42
CA LEU A 54 -1.42 9.42 -19.00
C LEU A 54 -0.79 10.81 -18.77
N ARG A 55 0.25 11.15 -19.55
CA ARG A 55 0.90 12.47 -19.50
C ARG A 55 -0.03 13.60 -19.91
N GLN A 56 -0.94 13.35 -20.84
CA GLN A 56 -1.96 14.34 -21.20
C GLN A 56 -2.90 14.62 -20.02
N ILE A 57 -3.42 13.59 -19.33
CA ILE A 57 -4.25 13.79 -18.14
C ILE A 57 -3.47 14.54 -17.06
N ALA A 58 -2.20 14.16 -16.84
CA ALA A 58 -1.31 14.83 -15.89
C ALA A 58 -1.13 16.32 -16.22
N ALA A 59 -0.99 16.67 -17.50
CA ALA A 59 -0.91 18.06 -17.94
C ALA A 59 -2.23 18.82 -17.82
N GLU A 60 -3.37 18.15 -18.00
CA GLU A 60 -4.70 18.74 -17.85
C GLU A 60 -5.13 18.90 -16.38
N GLY A 61 -4.48 18.23 -15.43
CA GLY A 61 -4.81 18.29 -14.00
C GLY A 61 -3.59 18.58 -13.11
N LEU A 62 -3.52 17.85 -11.99
CA LEU A 62 -2.40 17.84 -11.07
C LEU A 62 -1.60 16.55 -11.23
N MET A 63 -0.27 16.68 -11.11
CA MET A 63 0.68 15.59 -11.09
C MET A 63 1.63 15.70 -9.89
N ASP A 64 1.76 14.62 -9.14
CA ASP A 64 2.95 14.33 -8.33
C ASP A 64 3.68 13.15 -8.96
N GLU A 65 4.88 13.39 -9.48
CA GLU A 65 5.70 12.36 -10.09
C GLU A 65 6.23 11.36 -9.05
N LYS A 66 6.38 11.80 -7.79
CA LYS A 66 6.98 11.03 -6.70
C LYS A 66 6.07 11.02 -5.48
N CYS A 67 4.84 10.56 -5.69
CA CYS A 67 3.94 10.23 -4.59
C CYS A 67 4.49 9.02 -3.85
N LEU A 68 4.53 9.09 -2.52
CA LEU A 68 5.03 7.99 -1.70
C LEU A 68 3.97 6.90 -1.60
N ALA A 69 4.29 5.71 -2.09
CA ALA A 69 3.46 4.52 -1.92
C ALA A 69 3.66 3.88 -0.55
N ILE A 70 2.71 3.05 -0.14
CA ILE A 70 2.80 2.32 1.12
C ILE A 70 3.59 1.04 0.92
N ARG A 71 4.53 0.80 1.82
CA ARG A 71 5.25 -0.47 1.91
C ARG A 71 4.36 -1.47 2.61
N THR A 72 3.96 -2.50 1.88
CA THR A 72 3.15 -3.61 2.39
C THR A 72 3.70 -4.93 1.87
N ASP A 73 3.42 -6.00 2.62
CA ASP A 73 3.81 -7.36 2.25
C ASP A 73 2.91 -7.96 1.14
N SER A 74 1.76 -7.35 0.89
CA SER A 74 0.77 -7.81 -0.09
C SER A 74 0.11 -6.65 -0.83
N SER A 75 -0.35 -6.91 -2.06
CA SER A 75 -1.14 -5.94 -2.84
C SER A 75 -2.48 -5.66 -2.18
N GLU A 76 -3.10 -6.68 -1.57
CA GLU A 76 -4.36 -6.59 -0.82
C GLU A 76 -4.28 -5.54 0.30
N ALA A 77 -3.19 -5.55 1.06
CA ALA A 77 -2.97 -4.58 2.12
C ALA A 77 -2.79 -3.16 1.57
N ALA A 78 -2.01 -2.99 0.50
CA ALA A 78 -1.82 -1.68 -0.13
C ALA A 78 -3.13 -1.12 -0.69
N LEU A 79 -3.91 -1.95 -1.36
CA LEU A 79 -5.22 -1.56 -1.92
C LEU A 79 -6.20 -1.17 -0.82
N ALA A 80 -6.20 -1.90 0.30
CA ALA A 80 -6.99 -1.51 1.46
C ALA A 80 -6.51 -0.18 2.05
N SER A 81 -5.20 0.08 2.10
CA SER A 81 -4.66 1.37 2.50
C SER A 81 -5.12 2.50 1.55
N LEU A 82 -5.09 2.28 0.24
CA LEU A 82 -5.57 3.22 -0.78
C LEU A 82 -7.08 3.52 -0.63
N LEU A 83 -7.90 2.52 -0.28
CA LEU A 83 -9.35 2.65 -0.17
C LEU A 83 -9.85 3.08 1.21
N THR A 84 -9.00 3.07 2.24
CA THR A 84 -9.33 3.51 3.62
C THR A 84 -8.61 4.78 4.03
N GLY A 85 -7.46 5.07 3.42
CA GLY A 85 -6.53 6.10 3.87
C GLY A 85 -5.88 5.78 5.22
N ALA A 86 -5.92 4.51 5.65
CA ALA A 86 -5.32 4.02 6.90
C ALA A 86 -4.15 3.06 6.58
N LEU A 87 -3.26 2.80 7.54
CA LEU A 87 -2.19 1.82 7.37
C LEU A 87 -2.67 0.38 7.67
N PRO A 88 -1.93 -0.66 7.24
CA PRO A 88 -2.29 -2.05 7.47
C PRO A 88 -2.60 -2.43 8.92
N GLU A 89 -1.82 -1.89 9.86
CA GLU A 89 -2.02 -2.05 11.31
C GLU A 89 -3.35 -1.48 11.82
N ASP A 90 -3.88 -0.45 11.16
CA ASP A 90 -5.14 0.18 11.54
C ASP A 90 -6.33 -0.52 10.88
N HIS A 91 -6.24 -0.79 9.57
CA HIS A 91 -7.37 -1.39 8.84
C HIS A 91 -7.46 -2.91 8.97
N GLY A 92 -6.38 -3.58 9.38
CA GLY A 92 -6.34 -5.02 9.70
C GLY A 92 -6.53 -5.96 8.51
N TYR A 93 -6.37 -5.46 7.28
CA TYR A 93 -6.56 -6.24 6.05
C TYR A 93 -5.21 -6.56 5.40
N TYR A 94 -4.67 -7.74 5.69
CA TYR A 94 -3.35 -8.15 5.22
C TYR A 94 -3.41 -9.10 4.01
N ASN A 95 -4.52 -9.79 3.83
CA ASN A 95 -4.76 -10.75 2.76
C ASN A 95 -6.28 -10.98 2.58
N SER A 96 -6.67 -11.75 1.57
CA SER A 96 -8.08 -12.01 1.23
C SER A 96 -8.90 -12.74 2.31
N GLU A 97 -8.25 -13.36 3.29
CA GLU A 97 -8.92 -14.01 4.43
C GLU A 97 -9.14 -13.05 5.61
N SER A 98 -8.44 -11.91 5.61
CA SER A 98 -8.53 -10.90 6.64
C SER A 98 -9.85 -10.14 6.57
N LYS A 99 -10.24 -9.49 7.67
CA LYS A 99 -11.40 -8.60 7.71
C LYS A 99 -10.94 -7.17 7.80
N ILE A 100 -11.64 -6.29 7.10
CA ILE A 100 -11.46 -4.86 7.27
C ILE A 100 -12.09 -4.41 8.59
N GLN A 101 -11.30 -3.73 9.43
CA GLN A 101 -11.71 -3.31 10.77
C GLN A 101 -12.15 -1.85 10.85
N VAL A 102 -11.90 -1.09 9.79
CA VAL A 102 -12.18 0.35 9.71
C VAL A 102 -13.13 0.69 8.57
N GLU A 103 -13.71 1.89 8.61
CA GLU A 103 -14.58 2.39 7.54
C GLU A 103 -13.73 2.73 6.30
N SER A 104 -14.09 2.16 5.15
CA SER A 104 -13.48 2.51 3.85
C SER A 104 -14.24 3.64 3.17
N LEU A 105 -13.65 4.19 2.11
CA LEU A 105 -14.31 5.14 1.21
C LEU A 105 -15.64 4.58 0.67
N LEU A 106 -15.71 3.28 0.37
CA LEU A 106 -16.89 2.64 -0.19
C LEU A 106 -18.01 2.50 0.85
N ALA A 107 -17.65 2.18 2.10
CA ALA A 107 -18.60 2.21 3.21
C ALA A 107 -19.16 3.62 3.44
N LEU A 108 -18.30 4.64 3.36
CA LEU A 108 -18.69 6.05 3.44
C LEU A 108 -19.63 6.45 2.29
N LEU A 109 -19.31 6.08 1.05
CA LEU A 109 -20.14 6.33 -0.11
C LEU A 109 -21.55 5.72 0.05
N LYS A 110 -21.63 4.46 0.52
CA LYS A 110 -22.89 3.80 0.83
C LYS A 110 -23.71 4.57 1.87
N LYS A 111 -23.06 5.02 2.95
CA LYS A 111 -23.70 5.80 4.02
C LYS A 111 -24.28 7.13 3.53
N HIS A 112 -23.64 7.74 2.52
CA HIS A 112 -24.12 8.94 1.85
C HIS A 112 -25.08 8.66 0.66
N GLY A 113 -25.52 7.41 0.48
CA GLY A 113 -26.46 7.05 -0.59
C GLY A 113 -25.87 7.13 -2.00
N ARG A 114 -24.54 7.10 -2.14
CA ARG A 114 -23.85 7.08 -3.43
C ARG A 114 -23.64 5.65 -3.90
N THR A 115 -23.84 5.42 -5.19
CA THR A 115 -23.57 4.13 -5.85
C THR A 115 -22.10 4.01 -6.19
N PHE A 116 -21.56 2.80 -6.15
CA PHE A 116 -20.19 2.54 -6.55
C PHE A 116 -20.03 1.19 -7.25
N GLN A 117 -19.05 1.09 -8.14
CA GLN A 117 -18.60 -0.17 -8.71
C GLN A 117 -17.11 -0.43 -8.44
N LEU A 118 -16.77 -1.71 -8.35
CA LEU A 118 -15.41 -2.20 -8.26
C LEU A 118 -15.18 -3.20 -9.39
N ILE A 119 -14.23 -2.90 -10.26
CA ILE A 119 -13.76 -3.81 -11.30
C ILE A 119 -12.42 -4.35 -10.82
N ASP A 120 -12.45 -5.60 -10.35
CA ASP A 120 -11.35 -6.24 -9.65
C ASP A 120 -10.62 -7.23 -10.57
N GLY A 121 -9.48 -6.80 -11.13
CA GLY A 121 -8.55 -7.64 -11.88
C GLY A 121 -7.72 -8.61 -11.03
N SER A 122 -7.86 -8.60 -9.70
CA SER A 122 -7.05 -9.44 -8.81
C SER A 122 -7.56 -10.88 -8.66
N GLY A 123 -8.69 -11.22 -9.30
CA GLY A 123 -9.29 -12.55 -9.18
C GLY A 123 -10.23 -12.74 -7.99
N GLY A 124 -10.74 -11.66 -7.38
CA GLY A 124 -11.66 -11.74 -6.25
C GLY A 124 -11.10 -11.26 -4.91
N LYS A 125 -9.83 -10.81 -4.86
CA LYS A 125 -9.16 -10.48 -3.59
C LYS A 125 -9.67 -9.20 -2.96
N LEU A 126 -10.49 -8.41 -3.65
CA LEU A 126 -11.14 -7.21 -3.11
C LEU A 126 -12.61 -7.44 -2.76
N GLN A 127 -13.10 -8.69 -2.70
CA GLN A 127 -14.49 -9.02 -2.38
C GLN A 127 -14.98 -8.41 -1.05
N VAL A 128 -14.07 -8.19 -0.09
CA VAL A 128 -14.37 -7.54 1.21
C VAL A 128 -15.01 -6.15 1.04
N PHE A 129 -14.76 -5.48 -0.08
CA PHE A 129 -15.23 -4.14 -0.40
C PHE A 129 -16.57 -4.09 -1.14
N ASN A 130 -17.23 -5.23 -1.36
CA ASN A 130 -18.54 -5.27 -2.03
C ASN A 130 -19.63 -4.53 -1.23
N TYR A 131 -19.61 -4.63 0.10
CA TYR A 131 -20.63 -4.07 1.01
C TYR A 131 -22.10 -4.33 0.61
N GLY A 132 -22.37 -5.38 -0.18
CA GLY A 132 -23.71 -5.75 -0.61
C GLY A 132 -24.34 -4.79 -1.62
N GLN A 133 -23.54 -4.04 -2.38
CA GLN A 133 -24.01 -3.43 -3.63
C GLN A 133 -23.66 -4.40 -4.78
N ASP A 134 -24.63 -4.71 -5.65
CA ASP A 134 -24.49 -5.67 -6.77
C ASP A 134 -23.55 -5.19 -7.91
N GLN A 135 -22.57 -4.36 -7.59
CA GLN A 135 -21.66 -3.69 -8.54
C GLN A 135 -20.17 -4.02 -8.27
N TYR A 136 -19.91 -5.11 -7.55
CA TYR A 136 -18.58 -5.73 -7.50
C TYR A 136 -18.43 -6.75 -8.64
N ILE A 137 -17.43 -6.55 -9.49
CA ILE A 137 -17.13 -7.37 -10.65
C ILE A 137 -15.74 -7.95 -10.47
N ALA A 138 -15.66 -9.21 -10.01
CA ALA A 138 -14.41 -9.97 -10.04
C ALA A 138 -14.16 -10.48 -11.45
N LEU A 139 -13.02 -10.10 -12.02
CA LEU A 139 -12.52 -10.71 -13.24
C LEU A 139 -11.77 -12.00 -12.88
N PRO A 140 -11.79 -13.03 -13.74
CA PRO A 140 -10.91 -14.18 -13.60
C PRO A 140 -9.44 -13.76 -13.42
N PRO A 141 -8.62 -14.47 -12.63
CA PRO A 141 -7.20 -14.14 -12.45
C PRO A 141 -6.38 -14.12 -13.75
N SER A 142 -6.86 -14.79 -14.81
CA SER A 142 -6.21 -14.84 -16.13
C SER A 142 -6.68 -13.73 -17.08
N SER A 143 -7.58 -12.86 -16.63
CA SER A 143 -8.11 -11.78 -17.46
C SER A 143 -7.09 -10.65 -17.58
N LEU A 144 -6.89 -10.18 -18.81
CA LEU A 144 -6.04 -9.04 -19.09
C LEU A 144 -6.70 -7.73 -18.67
N ASP A 145 -5.89 -6.71 -18.40
CA ASP A 145 -6.33 -5.34 -18.05
C ASP A 145 -7.32 -4.77 -19.09
N GLN A 146 -7.20 -5.18 -20.36
CA GLN A 146 -8.13 -4.81 -21.42
C GLN A 146 -9.58 -5.20 -21.11
N GLU A 147 -9.82 -6.35 -20.47
CA GLU A 147 -11.17 -6.75 -20.08
C GLU A 147 -11.73 -5.80 -19.03
N ALA A 148 -10.91 -5.39 -18.07
CA ALA A 148 -11.29 -4.46 -17.01
C ALA A 148 -11.72 -3.09 -17.57
N PHE A 149 -10.95 -2.53 -18.52
CA PHE A 149 -11.35 -1.33 -19.24
C PHE A 149 -12.63 -1.52 -20.05
N SER A 150 -12.78 -2.67 -20.71
CA SER A 150 -13.97 -2.96 -21.52
C SER A 150 -15.23 -2.99 -20.66
N ARG A 151 -15.18 -3.56 -19.45
CA ARG A 151 -16.29 -3.54 -18.48
C ARG A 151 -16.63 -2.12 -18.03
N LEU A 152 -15.61 -1.31 -17.75
CA LEU A 152 -15.82 0.09 -17.36
C LEU A 152 -16.52 0.87 -18.48
N ILE A 153 -16.03 0.73 -19.72
CA ILE A 153 -16.54 1.44 -20.90
C ILE A 153 -17.97 1.02 -21.23
N GLN A 154 -18.30 -0.26 -21.13
CA GLN A 154 -19.67 -0.76 -21.36
C GLN A 154 -20.72 -0.13 -20.43
N ASN A 155 -20.31 0.34 -19.25
CA ASN A 155 -21.22 0.96 -18.27
C ASN A 155 -21.40 2.47 -18.45
N ILE A 156 -20.58 3.12 -19.29
CA ILE A 156 -20.60 4.59 -19.54
C ILE A 156 -21.94 5.11 -20.09
N PRO A 157 -22.68 4.41 -20.97
CA PRO A 157 -23.80 5.05 -21.65
C PRO A 157 -24.97 5.50 -20.76
N GLU A 158 -25.35 4.79 -19.67
CA GLU A 158 -26.50 5.17 -18.81
C GLU A 158 -26.44 4.71 -17.33
N GLN A 159 -25.45 3.90 -16.92
CA GLN A 159 -25.45 3.24 -15.59
C GLN A 159 -24.16 3.46 -14.79
N MET A 160 -23.28 4.38 -15.20
CA MET A 160 -22.02 4.59 -14.51
C MET A 160 -22.26 5.09 -13.07
N PRO A 161 -21.79 4.34 -12.05
CA PRO A 161 -21.97 4.75 -10.66
C PRO A 161 -21.21 6.03 -10.32
N PHE A 162 -21.58 6.66 -9.20
CA PHE A 162 -20.88 7.85 -8.72
C PHE A 162 -19.39 7.59 -8.48
N PHE A 163 -19.01 6.40 -8.02
CA PHE A 163 -17.61 6.00 -7.85
C PHE A 163 -17.30 4.71 -8.60
N SER A 164 -16.20 4.68 -9.35
CA SER A 164 -15.71 3.50 -10.04
C SER A 164 -14.25 3.26 -9.66
N PHE A 165 -13.96 2.09 -9.12
CA PHE A 165 -12.60 1.63 -8.88
C PHE A 165 -12.19 0.59 -9.91
N LEU A 166 -11.03 0.77 -10.51
CA LEU A 166 -10.45 -0.14 -11.49
C LEU A 166 -9.09 -0.62 -10.99
N TYR A 167 -8.97 -1.92 -10.73
CA TYR A 167 -7.69 -2.56 -10.39
C TYR A 167 -7.11 -3.26 -11.61
N LEU A 168 -5.88 -2.90 -11.97
CA LEU A 168 -5.12 -3.42 -13.10
C LEU A 168 -3.85 -4.12 -12.60
N ASN A 169 -3.51 -5.29 -13.17
CA ASN A 169 -2.47 -6.18 -12.66
C ASN A 169 -1.42 -6.62 -13.70
N ASP A 170 -1.67 -6.46 -15.00
CA ASP A 170 -0.80 -7.04 -16.06
C ASP A 170 0.66 -6.60 -15.91
N SER A 171 0.87 -5.35 -15.50
CA SER A 171 2.22 -4.79 -15.29
C SER A 171 2.94 -5.45 -14.11
N LEU A 172 2.25 -5.73 -13.01
CA LEU A 172 2.85 -6.47 -11.89
C LEU A 172 3.18 -7.91 -12.30
N GLU A 173 2.28 -8.60 -13.00
CA GLU A 173 2.53 -9.99 -13.41
C GLU A 173 3.75 -10.11 -14.31
N ALA A 174 3.88 -9.22 -15.30
CA ALA A 174 5.04 -9.18 -16.16
C ALA A 174 6.34 -8.90 -15.38
N LEU A 175 6.29 -8.03 -14.39
CA LEU A 175 7.44 -7.72 -13.53
C LEU A 175 7.83 -8.93 -12.65
N LEU A 176 6.85 -9.64 -12.08
CA LEU A 176 7.09 -10.86 -11.30
C LEU A 176 7.63 -12.00 -12.16
N ALA A 177 7.28 -12.04 -13.45
CA ALA A 177 7.85 -12.95 -14.43
C ALA A 177 9.29 -12.57 -14.86
N LEU A 178 9.82 -11.43 -14.39
CA LEU A 178 11.12 -10.88 -14.77
C LEU A 178 11.25 -10.63 -16.29
N ASP A 179 10.14 -10.28 -16.95
CA ASP A 179 10.11 -9.96 -18.37
C ASP A 179 9.94 -8.45 -18.57
N ASP A 180 11.07 -7.74 -18.72
CA ASP A 180 11.10 -6.30 -18.94
C ASP A 180 10.34 -5.88 -20.21
N ASN A 181 10.39 -6.68 -21.28
CA ASN A 181 9.72 -6.35 -22.53
C ASN A 181 8.20 -6.44 -22.35
N GLN A 182 7.73 -7.49 -21.69
CA GLN A 182 6.32 -7.66 -21.38
C GLN A 182 5.84 -6.58 -20.40
N TYR A 183 6.68 -6.18 -19.43
CA TYR A 183 6.36 -5.13 -18.48
C TYR A 183 6.13 -3.77 -19.16
N TYR A 184 7.06 -3.30 -19.99
CA TYR A 184 6.88 -2.05 -20.72
C TYR A 184 5.76 -2.12 -21.76
N SER A 185 5.54 -3.29 -22.37
CA SER A 185 4.40 -3.52 -23.28
C SER A 185 3.05 -3.44 -22.56
N ALA A 186 2.96 -3.98 -21.34
CA ALA A 186 1.76 -3.89 -20.50
C ALA A 186 1.45 -2.43 -20.15
N LEU A 187 2.46 -1.63 -19.80
CA LEU A 187 2.28 -0.18 -19.53
C LEU A 187 1.84 0.61 -20.77
N MET A 188 2.39 0.31 -21.95
CA MET A 188 1.93 0.91 -23.21
C MET A 188 0.51 0.50 -23.56
N THR A 189 0.14 -0.74 -23.25
CA THR A 189 -1.23 -1.25 -23.44
C THR A 189 -2.19 -0.53 -22.51
N PHE A 190 -1.84 -0.37 -21.23
CA PHE A 190 -2.57 0.45 -20.27
C PHE A 190 -2.77 1.88 -20.80
N ASP A 191 -1.72 2.56 -21.25
CA ASP A 191 -1.83 3.94 -21.75
C ASP A 191 -2.77 4.04 -22.97
N SER A 192 -2.70 3.07 -23.89
CA SER A 192 -3.60 2.98 -25.03
C SER A 192 -5.06 2.80 -24.60
N LYS A 193 -5.34 1.94 -23.62
CA LYS A 193 -6.69 1.71 -23.08
C LYS A 193 -7.21 2.91 -22.28
N LEU A 194 -6.34 3.61 -21.57
CA LEU A 194 -6.65 4.88 -20.95
C LEU A 194 -7.09 5.91 -22.00
N GLY A 195 -6.40 6.00 -23.13
CA GLY A 195 -6.81 6.85 -24.26
C GLY A 195 -8.20 6.51 -24.82
N GLN A 196 -8.54 5.22 -24.88
CA GLN A 196 -9.88 4.75 -25.27
C GLN A 196 -10.94 5.21 -24.24
N LEU A 197 -10.69 4.99 -22.94
CA LEU A 197 -11.58 5.44 -21.88
C LEU A 197 -11.83 6.97 -21.93
N ILE A 198 -10.77 7.76 -22.09
CA ILE A 198 -10.88 9.22 -22.22
C ILE A 198 -11.75 9.59 -23.44
N SER A 199 -11.53 8.93 -24.57
CA SER A 199 -12.28 9.20 -25.80
C SER A 199 -13.77 8.92 -25.61
N GLU A 200 -14.12 7.79 -24.98
CA GLU A 200 -15.52 7.45 -24.68
C GLU A 200 -16.16 8.45 -23.70
N LEU A 201 -15.45 8.82 -22.63
CA LEU A 201 -15.92 9.87 -21.71
C LEU A 201 -16.16 11.20 -22.44
N LYS A 202 -15.30 11.57 -23.40
CA LYS A 202 -15.47 12.80 -24.20
C LYS A 202 -16.68 12.68 -25.13
N ASN A 203 -16.86 11.54 -25.80
CA ASN A 203 -17.99 11.29 -26.72
C ASN A 203 -19.34 11.41 -26.00
N HIS A 204 -19.41 11.00 -24.74
CA HIS A 204 -20.60 11.07 -23.90
C HIS A 204 -20.72 12.38 -23.09
N ASN A 205 -19.85 13.37 -23.30
CA ASN A 205 -19.77 14.61 -22.51
C ASN A 205 -19.59 14.39 -21.00
N MET A 206 -19.02 13.25 -20.63
CA MET A 206 -18.75 12.82 -19.26
C MET A 206 -17.32 13.14 -18.81
N TYR A 207 -16.48 13.67 -19.70
CA TYR A 207 -15.09 13.93 -19.34
C TYR A 207 -15.00 15.06 -18.32
N GLN A 208 -15.68 16.20 -18.50
CA GLN A 208 -15.44 17.40 -17.69
C GLN A 208 -15.99 17.35 -16.25
N ASP A 209 -17.02 16.55 -16.02
CA ASP A 209 -17.69 16.31 -14.72
C ASP A 209 -17.20 15.02 -14.01
N SER A 210 -16.16 14.37 -14.55
CA SER A 210 -15.49 13.22 -13.94
C SER A 210 -14.18 13.59 -13.25
N LEU A 211 -14.05 13.24 -11.97
CA LEU A 211 -12.77 13.23 -11.26
C LEU A 211 -12.05 11.91 -11.53
N ILE A 212 -10.95 11.97 -12.28
CA ILE A 212 -10.11 10.84 -12.64
C ILE A 212 -8.85 10.91 -11.77
N ILE A 213 -8.59 9.84 -11.03
CA ILE A 213 -7.41 9.67 -10.19
C ILE A 213 -6.69 8.41 -10.67
N ILE A 214 -5.40 8.52 -10.94
CA ILE A 214 -4.58 7.40 -11.44
C ILE A 214 -3.31 7.32 -10.58
N THR A 215 -3.06 6.16 -10.00
CA THR A 215 -1.88 5.89 -9.18
C THR A 215 -1.62 4.39 -9.07
N SER A 216 -0.66 4.00 -8.23
CA SER A 216 -0.47 2.62 -7.76
C SER A 216 -0.43 2.61 -6.24
N ALA A 217 -1.16 1.71 -5.61
CA ALA A 217 -1.24 1.63 -4.15
C ALA A 217 0.12 1.29 -3.51
N ARG A 218 0.90 0.49 -4.23
CA ARG A 218 2.23 0.02 -3.85
C ARG A 218 3.23 0.32 -4.96
N SER A 219 4.47 0.62 -4.59
CA SER A 219 5.57 0.67 -5.56
C SER A 219 6.26 -0.69 -5.63
N THR A 220 6.63 -1.09 -6.85
CA THR A 220 7.48 -2.25 -7.11
C THR A 220 8.96 -1.88 -7.19
N SER A 221 9.29 -0.60 -7.02
CA SER A 221 10.64 -0.06 -7.07
C SER A 221 11.19 0.20 -5.66
N PRO A 222 12.51 0.05 -5.42
CA PRO A 222 13.14 0.40 -4.15
C PRO A 222 12.98 1.87 -3.74
N SER A 223 12.58 2.75 -4.66
CA SER A 223 12.36 4.17 -4.38
C SER A 223 11.04 4.44 -3.66
N ASP A 224 10.13 3.46 -3.59
CA ASP A 224 8.76 3.56 -3.06
C ASP A 224 7.87 4.62 -3.73
N TYR A 225 8.32 5.22 -4.83
CA TYR A 225 7.59 6.29 -5.50
C TYR A 225 6.71 5.74 -6.62
N VAL A 226 5.52 6.33 -6.73
CA VAL A 226 4.53 6.09 -7.78
C VAL A 226 4.04 7.44 -8.31
N PRO A 227 3.56 7.52 -9.56
CA PRO A 227 2.87 8.71 -10.02
C PRO A 227 1.50 8.84 -9.33
N MET A 228 1.10 10.06 -9.01
CA MET A 228 -0.26 10.42 -8.58
C MET A 228 -0.79 11.50 -9.52
N ILE A 229 -1.83 11.17 -10.28
CA ILE A 229 -2.46 12.05 -11.27
C ILE A 229 -3.90 12.28 -10.86
N ILE A 230 -4.31 13.54 -10.79
CA ILE A 230 -5.66 13.94 -10.40
C ILE A 230 -6.18 14.97 -11.40
N ARG A 231 -7.31 14.69 -12.05
CA ARG A 231 -7.90 15.60 -13.02
C ARG A 231 -9.42 15.52 -12.96
N GLY A 232 -10.10 16.67 -12.96
CA GLY A 232 -11.56 16.70 -12.93
C GLY A 232 -12.14 18.04 -12.52
N PRO A 233 -13.45 18.08 -12.25
CA PRO A 233 -14.12 19.30 -11.85
C PRO A 233 -13.57 19.83 -10.52
N GLY A 234 -13.32 21.13 -10.46
CA GLY A 234 -12.69 21.77 -9.31
C GLY A 234 -11.19 21.45 -9.15
N CYS A 235 -10.58 20.64 -10.03
CA CYS A 235 -9.14 20.43 -10.02
C CYS A 235 -8.41 21.59 -10.70
N ARG A 236 -7.24 21.98 -10.19
CA ARG A 236 -6.33 22.91 -10.88
C ARG A 236 -5.67 22.21 -12.07
N SER A 237 -5.49 22.94 -13.16
CA SER A 237 -4.89 22.41 -14.38
C SER A 237 -3.41 22.80 -14.49
N GLY A 238 -2.59 21.87 -14.99
CA GLY A 238 -1.16 22.07 -15.23
C GLY A 238 -0.31 22.23 -13.97
N VAL A 239 -0.77 21.68 -12.83
CA VAL A 239 -0.06 21.81 -11.55
C VAL A 239 0.86 20.61 -11.34
N LYS A 240 2.13 20.89 -11.08
CA LYS A 240 3.03 19.91 -10.48
C LYS A 240 3.13 20.16 -8.99
N THR A 241 2.92 19.11 -8.19
CA THR A 241 3.17 19.13 -6.75
C THR A 241 4.19 18.05 -6.38
N SER A 242 4.52 17.99 -5.11
CA SER A 242 5.42 17.02 -4.51
C SER A 242 4.96 16.71 -3.09
N SER A 243 5.42 15.57 -2.57
CA SER A 243 5.22 15.19 -1.16
C SER A 243 3.79 14.75 -0.82
N SER A 244 3.06 14.23 -1.81
CA SER A 244 1.85 13.47 -1.52
C SER A 244 2.17 12.02 -1.12
N ILE A 245 1.27 11.41 -0.37
CA ILE A 245 1.31 10.00 -0.01
C ILE A 245 0.04 9.35 -0.57
N VAL A 246 0.12 8.08 -1.00
CA VAL A 246 -1.04 7.37 -1.56
C VAL A 246 -2.27 7.37 -0.62
N LEU A 247 -2.06 7.40 0.71
CA LEU A 247 -3.12 7.50 1.72
C LEU A 247 -3.96 8.78 1.61
N ASP A 248 -3.40 9.84 1.03
CA ASP A 248 -4.06 11.12 0.82
C ASP A 248 -5.24 11.01 -0.15
N THR A 249 -5.33 9.93 -0.93
CA THR A 249 -6.37 9.71 -1.95
C THR A 249 -7.77 9.78 -1.35
N VAL A 250 -8.03 9.08 -0.24
CA VAL A 250 -9.36 9.06 0.40
C VAL A 250 -9.72 10.44 0.93
N ALA A 251 -8.79 11.10 1.63
CA ALA A 251 -9.00 12.43 2.18
C ALA A 251 -9.25 13.47 1.07
N THR A 252 -8.54 13.34 -0.04
CA THR A 252 -8.70 14.18 -1.24
C THR A 252 -10.07 14.00 -1.87
N ILE A 253 -10.51 12.76 -2.09
CA ILE A 253 -11.84 12.43 -2.62
C ILE A 253 -12.94 12.99 -1.69
N CYS A 254 -12.82 12.79 -0.38
CA CYS A 254 -13.79 13.29 0.59
C CYS A 254 -13.88 14.82 0.56
N SER A 255 -12.75 15.50 0.40
CA SER A 255 -12.70 16.96 0.27
C SER A 255 -13.38 17.45 -1.00
N PHE A 256 -13.19 16.78 -2.15
CA PHE A 256 -13.95 17.08 -3.39
C PHE A 256 -15.45 16.86 -3.24
N MET A 257 -15.85 15.87 -2.44
CA MET A 257 -17.25 15.60 -2.11
C MET A 257 -17.84 16.54 -1.05
N GLY A 258 -17.01 17.34 -0.37
CA GLY A 258 -17.43 18.19 0.76
C GLY A 258 -17.83 17.40 2.01
N VAL A 259 -17.31 16.19 2.21
CA VAL A 259 -17.57 15.34 3.38
C VAL A 259 -16.30 15.13 4.21
N ASN A 260 -16.46 14.74 5.47
CA ASN A 260 -15.32 14.36 6.32
C ASN A 260 -14.83 12.97 5.94
N ALA A 261 -13.50 12.81 5.88
CA ALA A 261 -12.88 11.51 5.67
C ALA A 261 -13.20 10.53 6.83
N PRO A 262 -13.13 9.20 6.60
CA PRO A 262 -13.26 8.21 7.64
C PRO A 262 -12.32 8.51 8.83
N ALA A 263 -12.75 8.21 10.05
CA ALA A 263 -11.98 8.59 11.26
C ALA A 263 -10.58 7.92 11.34
N SER A 264 -10.44 6.74 10.74
CA SER A 264 -9.18 6.00 10.61
C SER A 264 -8.27 6.54 9.51
N SER A 265 -8.77 7.41 8.63
CA SER A 265 -7.99 8.00 7.55
C SER A 265 -6.97 8.98 8.14
N ILE A 266 -5.70 8.73 7.88
CA ILE A 266 -4.59 9.57 8.31
C ILE A 266 -4.04 10.46 7.18
N GLY A 267 -4.51 10.26 5.95
CA GLY A 267 -4.13 11.05 4.80
C GLY A 267 -4.57 12.52 4.92
N ILE A 268 -3.79 13.41 4.33
CA ILE A 268 -4.10 14.84 4.23
C ILE A 268 -4.63 15.10 2.82
N PRO A 269 -5.75 15.82 2.64
CA PRO A 269 -6.20 16.18 1.30
C PRO A 269 -5.10 16.90 0.51
N ILE A 270 -4.90 16.52 -0.75
CA ILE A 270 -3.97 17.20 -1.65
C ILE A 270 -4.59 18.54 -2.04
N TYR A 271 -4.47 19.52 -1.15
CA TYR A 271 -5.07 20.85 -1.30
C TYR A 271 -4.57 21.57 -2.55
N ASP A 272 -3.35 21.27 -3.01
CA ASP A 272 -2.79 21.78 -4.26
C ASP A 272 -3.59 21.37 -5.50
N ALA A 273 -4.33 20.26 -5.44
CA ALA A 273 -5.19 19.80 -6.53
C ALA A 273 -6.44 20.66 -6.65
N MET A 274 -6.87 21.33 -5.57
CA MET A 274 -8.18 21.98 -5.52
C MET A 274 -8.13 23.42 -5.99
N THR A 275 -9.10 23.81 -6.79
CA THR A 275 -9.36 25.20 -7.16
C THR A 275 -10.15 25.86 -6.05
N VAL A 276 -9.48 26.71 -5.28
CA VAL A 276 -10.07 27.43 -4.15
C VAL A 276 -10.42 28.85 -4.56
N ARG A 277 -11.65 29.28 -4.27
CA ARG A 277 -12.09 30.68 -4.46
C ARG A 277 -11.23 31.59 -3.58
N GLN A 278 -10.99 32.81 -4.04
CA GLN A 278 -10.11 33.74 -3.32
C GLN A 278 -10.56 34.01 -1.88
N GLU A 279 -11.88 34.05 -1.65
CA GLU A 279 -12.51 34.22 -0.33
C GLU A 279 -12.25 33.04 0.62
N ASP A 280 -12.14 31.82 0.10
CA ASP A 280 -12.00 30.59 0.89
C ASP A 280 -10.54 30.21 1.15
N ARG A 281 -9.57 30.91 0.53
CA ARG A 281 -8.14 30.55 0.62
C ARG A 281 -7.61 30.56 2.05
N GLU A 282 -7.96 31.58 2.82
CA GLU A 282 -7.52 31.68 4.21
C GLU A 282 -8.04 30.50 5.04
N TYR A 283 -9.32 30.18 4.87
CA TYR A 283 -9.93 29.02 5.52
C TYR A 283 -9.21 27.71 5.14
N VAL A 284 -8.93 27.49 3.85
CA VAL A 284 -8.21 26.31 3.38
C VAL A 284 -6.80 26.23 3.97
N TYR A 285 -6.05 27.34 4.03
CA TYR A 285 -4.72 27.34 4.65
C TYR A 285 -4.75 27.07 6.14
N VAL A 286 -5.72 27.62 6.86
CA VAL A 286 -5.92 27.34 8.29
C VAL A 286 -6.25 25.86 8.50
N LYS A 287 -7.14 25.29 7.69
CA LYS A 287 -7.50 23.87 7.74
C LYS A 287 -6.31 22.97 7.42
N TRP A 288 -5.59 23.24 6.34
CA TRP A 288 -4.38 22.51 5.97
C TRP A 288 -3.32 22.56 7.08
N THR A 289 -3.10 23.74 7.67
CA THR A 289 -2.17 23.88 8.80
C THR A 289 -2.63 23.06 10.02
N ALA A 290 -3.92 22.98 10.28
CA ALA A 290 -4.46 22.15 11.36
C ALA A 290 -4.27 20.66 11.09
N ASP A 291 -4.51 20.21 9.85
CA ASP A 291 -4.30 18.82 9.43
C ASP A 291 -2.82 18.42 9.56
N LEU A 292 -1.89 19.25 9.07
CA LEU A 292 -0.44 19.02 9.21
C LEU A 292 0.01 18.95 10.68
N LYS A 293 -0.55 19.80 11.55
CA LYS A 293 -0.26 19.75 12.99
C LYS A 293 -0.77 18.46 13.62
N LYS A 294 -1.98 18.02 13.26
CA LYS A 294 -2.58 16.78 13.73
C LYS A 294 -1.76 15.58 13.29
N GLU A 295 -1.39 15.51 12.01
CA GLU A 295 -0.55 14.45 11.46
C GLU A 295 0.82 14.42 12.16
N ARG A 296 1.48 15.56 12.32
CA ARG A 296 2.76 15.64 13.04
C ARG A 296 2.66 15.04 14.43
N ILE A 297 1.62 15.38 15.20
CA ILE A 297 1.44 14.82 16.55
C ILE A 297 1.27 13.30 16.47
N LEU A 298 0.42 12.81 15.55
CA LEU A 298 0.19 11.37 15.35
C LEU A 298 1.50 10.62 15.01
N GLN A 299 2.32 11.17 14.10
CA GLN A 299 3.60 10.58 13.71
C GLN A 299 4.57 10.51 14.89
N PHE A 300 4.67 11.57 15.70
CA PHE A 300 5.51 11.55 16.90
C PHE A 300 5.02 10.57 17.96
N THR A 301 3.70 10.44 18.15
CA THR A 301 3.13 9.43 19.05
C THR A 301 3.51 8.01 18.59
N ARG A 302 3.29 7.69 17.31
CA ARG A 302 3.67 6.38 16.74
C ARG A 302 5.17 6.12 16.83
N TYR A 303 5.99 7.14 16.59
CA TYR A 303 7.42 7.05 16.74
C TYR A 303 7.83 6.69 18.17
N TYR A 304 7.21 7.32 19.19
CA TYR A 304 7.48 6.98 20.59
C TYR A 304 7.02 5.57 20.94
N ASP A 305 5.82 5.16 20.51
CA ASP A 305 5.33 3.80 20.75
C ASP A 305 6.27 2.73 20.14
N MET A 306 6.75 2.98 18.92
CA MET A 306 7.72 2.11 18.24
C MET A 306 9.08 2.09 18.94
N GLN A 307 9.56 3.23 19.45
CA GLN A 307 10.80 3.28 20.23
C GLN A 307 10.68 2.45 21.51
N ASP A 308 9.57 2.57 22.23
CA ASP A 308 9.31 1.80 23.45
C ASP A 308 9.29 0.29 23.17
N GLU A 309 8.66 -0.13 22.07
CA GLU A 309 8.65 -1.53 21.64
C GLU A 309 10.05 -2.02 21.23
N LEU A 310 10.81 -1.20 20.51
CA LEU A 310 12.19 -1.49 20.14
C LEU A 310 13.05 -1.70 21.39
N TYR A 311 12.96 -0.80 22.38
CA TYR A 311 13.71 -0.92 23.63
C TYR A 311 13.33 -2.18 24.40
N ARG A 312 12.04 -2.50 24.51
CA ARG A 312 11.58 -3.75 25.14
C ARG A 312 12.15 -4.97 24.44
N THR A 313 12.14 -4.98 23.11
CA THR A 313 12.68 -6.07 22.30
C THR A 313 14.18 -6.21 22.48
N ILE A 314 14.93 -5.10 22.49
CA ILE A 314 16.37 -5.10 22.76
C ILE A 314 16.66 -5.70 24.14
N HIS A 315 15.95 -5.28 25.18
CA HIS A 315 16.11 -5.82 26.52
C HIS A 315 15.83 -7.32 26.59
N GLN A 316 14.77 -7.80 25.92
CA GLN A 316 14.47 -9.23 25.82
C GLN A 316 15.57 -9.99 25.08
N MET A 317 16.09 -9.46 23.96
CA MET A 317 17.19 -10.08 23.23
C MET A 317 18.47 -10.14 24.08
N THR A 318 18.77 -9.09 24.84
CA THR A 318 19.93 -9.07 25.75
C THR A 318 19.78 -10.12 26.84
N ALA A 319 18.61 -10.21 27.49
CA ALA A 319 18.34 -11.23 28.50
C ALA A 319 18.47 -12.66 27.93
N ILE A 320 17.89 -12.92 26.75
CA ILE A 320 18.02 -14.22 26.07
C ILE A 320 19.49 -14.53 25.73
N LYS A 321 20.27 -13.52 25.34
CA LYS A 321 21.70 -13.68 25.04
C LYS A 321 22.50 -14.02 26.29
N GLU A 322 22.22 -13.36 27.41
CA GLU A 322 22.83 -13.66 28.72
C GLU A 322 22.45 -15.07 29.20
N GLU A 323 21.18 -15.45 29.11
CA GLU A 323 20.73 -16.82 29.43
C GLU A 323 21.43 -17.87 28.56
N ARG A 324 21.53 -17.64 27.24
CA ARG A 324 22.27 -18.54 26.34
C ARG A 324 23.72 -18.67 26.77
N GLN A 325 24.39 -17.57 27.09
CA GLN A 325 25.78 -17.60 27.54
C GLN A 325 25.92 -18.40 28.84
N ASN A 326 25.03 -18.18 29.81
CA ASN A 326 25.00 -18.94 31.07
C ASN A 326 24.78 -20.44 30.83
N ILE A 327 23.90 -20.82 29.89
CA ILE A 327 23.70 -22.21 29.49
C ILE A 327 24.97 -22.82 28.90
N PHE A 328 25.68 -22.09 28.02
CA PHE A 328 26.95 -22.55 27.44
C PHE A 328 28.04 -22.72 28.50
N GLU A 329 28.14 -21.77 29.44
CA GLU A 329 29.08 -21.86 30.56
C GLU A 329 28.78 -23.07 31.45
N PHE A 330 27.51 -23.27 31.83
CA PHE A 330 27.07 -24.41 32.63
C PHE A 330 27.29 -25.76 31.92
N ALA A 331 27.03 -25.84 30.61
CA ALA A 331 27.32 -27.03 29.82
C ALA A 331 28.83 -27.33 29.81
N GLY A 332 29.67 -26.30 29.62
CA GLY A 332 31.13 -26.43 29.66
C GLY A 332 31.65 -26.88 31.03
N GLU A 333 31.07 -26.41 32.14
CA GLU A 333 31.39 -26.89 33.49
C GLU A 333 31.04 -28.38 33.66
N ARG A 334 29.85 -28.80 33.22
CA ARG A 334 29.44 -30.21 33.25
C ARG A 334 30.37 -31.09 32.44
N GLU A 335 30.80 -30.64 31.26
CA GLU A 335 31.72 -31.38 30.41
C GLU A 335 33.10 -31.53 31.07
N LYS A 336 33.61 -30.48 31.75
CA LYS A 336 34.82 -30.59 32.58
C LYS A 336 34.67 -31.61 33.71
N ILE A 337 33.52 -31.63 34.38
CA ILE A 337 33.24 -32.61 35.45
C ILE A 337 33.23 -34.03 34.87
N ILE A 338 32.52 -34.25 33.77
CA ILE A 338 32.46 -35.55 33.07
C ILE A 338 33.87 -36.02 32.69
N ASN A 339 34.66 -35.16 32.06
CA ASN A 339 36.05 -35.47 31.69
C ASN A 339 36.91 -35.83 32.90
N SER A 340 36.73 -35.13 34.03
CA SER A 340 37.46 -35.43 35.27
C SER A 340 37.08 -36.79 35.87
N LEU A 341 35.79 -37.15 35.81
CA LEU A 341 35.28 -38.44 36.25
C LEU A 341 35.78 -39.56 35.35
N GLU A 342 35.74 -39.38 34.04
CA GLU A 342 36.24 -40.35 33.07
C GLU A 342 37.75 -40.59 33.25
N SER A 343 38.52 -39.53 33.46
CA SER A 343 39.96 -39.63 33.78
C SER A 343 40.21 -40.43 35.06
N ARG A 344 39.42 -40.18 36.13
CA ARG A 344 39.51 -40.96 37.38
C ARG A 344 39.16 -42.43 37.18
N ILE A 345 38.10 -42.73 36.42
CA ILE A 345 37.70 -44.10 36.09
C ILE A 345 38.81 -44.80 35.31
N ASN A 346 39.41 -44.13 34.32
CA ASN A 346 40.53 -44.68 33.56
C ASN A 346 41.74 -44.93 34.45
N TRP A 347 42.08 -44.00 35.35
CA TRP A 347 43.15 -44.21 36.33
C TRP A 347 42.89 -45.42 37.22
N GLN A 348 41.67 -45.56 37.74
CA GLN A 348 41.28 -46.72 38.55
C GLN A 348 41.38 -48.03 37.77
N ARG A 349 40.98 -48.05 36.49
CA ARG A 349 41.12 -49.22 35.61
C ARG A 349 42.59 -49.59 35.40
N VAL A 350 43.47 -48.62 35.13
CA VAL A 350 44.91 -48.85 34.99
C VAL A 350 45.51 -49.39 36.29
N LEU A 351 45.14 -48.81 37.43
CA LEU A 351 45.61 -49.22 38.75
C LEU A 351 45.14 -50.66 39.07
N GLY A 352 43.86 -50.97 38.80
CA GLY A 352 43.31 -52.32 38.95
C GLY A 352 43.98 -53.34 38.03
N MET A 353 44.27 -52.98 36.78
CA MET A 353 45.03 -53.82 35.85
C MET A 353 46.46 -54.06 36.34
N GLY A 354 47.11 -53.03 36.90
CA GLY A 354 48.42 -53.14 37.53
C GLY A 354 48.43 -54.08 38.74
N ILE A 355 47.44 -53.98 39.63
CA ILE A 355 47.26 -54.90 40.77
C ILE A 355 47.03 -56.33 40.27
N PHE A 356 46.18 -56.51 39.26
CA PHE A 356 45.90 -57.83 38.67
C PHE A 356 47.16 -58.46 38.09
N LEU A 357 47.97 -57.69 37.34
CA LEU A 357 49.26 -58.16 36.82
C LEU A 357 50.26 -58.51 37.93
N LEU A 358 50.31 -57.72 39.01
CA LEU A 358 51.11 -58.01 40.19
C LEU A 358 50.69 -59.33 40.87
N MET A 359 49.38 -59.55 41.04
CA MET A 359 48.86 -60.81 41.56
C MET A 359 49.21 -62.00 40.65
N LEU A 360 49.10 -61.83 39.32
CA LEU A 360 49.43 -62.86 38.35
C LEU A 360 50.93 -63.21 38.37
N ALA A 361 51.79 -62.18 38.49
CA ALA A 361 53.22 -62.36 38.66
C ALA A 361 53.57 -63.06 39.99
N GLY A 362 52.90 -62.67 41.09
CA GLY A 362 53.01 -63.34 42.38
C GLY A 362 52.61 -64.83 42.31
N TYR A 363 51.48 -65.12 41.67
CA TYR A 363 51.00 -66.49 41.47
C TYR A 363 51.95 -67.31 40.58
N LEU A 364 52.53 -66.72 39.54
CA LEU A 364 53.54 -67.37 38.70
C LEU A 364 54.83 -67.66 39.45
N LEU A 365 55.26 -66.76 40.34
CA LEU A 365 56.41 -66.96 41.21
C LEU A 365 56.16 -68.09 42.21
N GLU A 366 54.99 -68.10 42.86
CA GLU A 366 54.56 -69.20 43.75
C GLU A 366 54.50 -70.53 42.99
N TYR A 367 53.90 -70.54 41.80
CA TYR A 367 53.85 -71.74 40.95
C TYR A 367 55.24 -72.24 40.56
N ARG A 368 56.18 -71.35 40.18
CA ARG A 368 57.57 -71.74 39.89
C ARG A 368 58.29 -72.26 41.14
N TRP A 369 58.04 -71.65 42.30
CA TRP A 369 58.64 -72.08 43.57
C TRP A 369 58.11 -73.44 44.02
N LEU A 370 56.80 -73.65 43.98
CA LEU A 370 56.13 -74.93 44.26
C LEU A 370 56.58 -76.01 43.28
N LYS A 371 56.67 -75.71 41.97
CA LYS A 371 57.19 -76.63 40.96
C LYS A 371 58.64 -77.04 41.26
N LYS A 372 59.49 -76.12 41.71
CA LYS A 372 60.89 -76.42 42.08
C LYS A 372 60.99 -77.27 43.35
N LYS A 373 60.00 -77.20 44.24
CA LYS A 373 59.99 -77.88 45.55
C LYS A 373 59.29 -79.25 45.52
N PHE A 374 58.36 -79.47 44.59
CA PHE A 374 57.54 -80.68 44.50
C PHE A 374 57.75 -81.56 43.26
N THR A 375 58.70 -81.25 42.36
CA THR A 375 59.21 -82.25 41.40
C THR A 375 60.21 -83.19 42.08
N LEU A 376 59.69 -83.97 43.02
CA LEU A 376 60.27 -85.19 43.58
C LEU A 376 59.10 -86.15 43.68
N PHE A 377 58.59 -86.65 42.55
CA PHE A 377 57.94 -87.95 42.41
C PHE A 377 57.74 -88.22 40.90
N GLN A 378 58.49 -89.21 40.42
CA GLN A 378 58.18 -89.99 39.22
C GLN A 378 56.88 -90.76 39.43
#